data_AF-A0A2V8YWQ0-F1
#
_entry.id   AF-A0A2V8YWQ0-F1
#
_cell.length_a   1.000
_cell.length_b   1.000
_cell.length_c   1.000
_cell.angle_alpha   90.00
_cell.angle_beta   90.00
_cell.angle_gamma   90.00
#
_symmetry.space_group_name_H-M   'P 1'
#
loop_
_entity.id
_entity.type
_entity.pdbx_description
1 polymer ?
#
loop_
_entity_poly.entity_id
_entity_poly.type
_entity_poly.pdbx_seq_one_letter_code
_entity_poly.pdbx_strand_id
1 'polypeptide(L)'
;MHFSRNPPGPNTSGIDGLPVPASPRPLPLACFDSALRTSRSSSKGTYCLPAILGSRRTFSAAAVFELGLVFPTTSPAFRLARLATSYDSTLTSATSREAPAQPKNCGCCILMGSRSLAVEQRVSFLECPPFLRHVTFNRGRSHVFPGWGRKTQTMFVGCFMNLRNVLTVTLLLAAFSLTSCSGAKTSGGGSGGKASVSLSISDSAPANTAIMSFTLPVLGVTLTPSGGGSAVSVVSSTANFELTRLQSDSALVAANVSVAAASYTAVNVTVSAPSAVLFNGSGAAIGSCANAAVCALQGKAATITFSFPTGAPLVLTANQHQWLGLDFNYNNAIVSATGSITVDVTQPNVLTALTTPLTGVSNGDFANIDDFTGQVTAISSSSITLKSTVRGSLTASITSTIPVNDPQSQCTGGGKPLSCIQMGSIVSLQGVLTNTGAVNGTELDIIDASTSPVDEAEGTLYANPGCASGFGMILSDSSITSSSPLVTAGFGANICLTLGTNATFTIDDGILTNQGVPTGGFSNLFAGQTVRAKISNAVSGSNVINATASGFILRFSRLTATVSSVTTPTFTITGLPAYFAATPTTTPSVQTYTNATLFEGVLSAGQTASLSALFLNPQTSQQPFQAAKVRVP
;
A
#
# COMPACT_ATOMS: atom_id res chain seq x y z
N MET A 1 15.05 17.24 63.51
CA MET A 1 14.88 16.91 64.94
C MET A 1 13.47 16.36 65.12
N HIS A 2 13.32 15.42 66.05
CA HIS A 2 12.15 14.58 66.40
C HIS A 2 11.83 13.34 65.54
N PHE A 3 12.14 12.20 66.17
CA PHE A 3 11.86 10.80 65.85
C PHE A 3 10.68 10.27 66.69
N SER A 4 9.93 9.30 66.15
CA SER A 4 9.31 8.14 66.85
C SER A 4 8.85 7.19 65.71
N ARG A 5 9.32 5.94 65.44
CA ARG A 5 9.54 4.69 66.22
C ARG A 5 8.34 4.37 67.12
N ASN A 6 7.62 3.25 67.08
CA ASN A 6 7.75 1.93 66.44
C ASN A 6 6.37 1.19 66.47
N PRO A 7 6.20 0.07 65.71
CA PRO A 7 5.07 -0.90 65.75
C PRO A 7 5.30 -1.95 66.89
N PRO A 8 4.58 -3.10 67.13
CA PRO A 8 3.91 -4.04 66.19
C PRO A 8 2.66 -4.82 66.70
N GLY A 9 2.09 -5.72 65.88
CA GLY A 9 1.43 -6.93 66.40
C GLY A 9 0.28 -7.51 65.56
N PRO A 10 0.27 -8.83 65.26
CA PRO A 10 -0.66 -9.49 64.33
C PRO A 10 -1.85 -10.15 65.03
N ASN A 11 -2.91 -10.51 64.29
CA ASN A 11 -3.76 -11.63 64.67
C ASN A 11 -4.46 -12.27 63.46
N THR A 12 -4.40 -13.60 63.51
CA THR A 12 -4.91 -14.65 62.63
C THR A 12 -6.38 -14.97 62.87
N SER A 13 -7.13 -15.30 61.81
CA SER A 13 -8.24 -16.28 61.74
C SER A 13 -8.92 -16.09 60.36
N GLY A 14 -9.10 -17.05 59.46
CA GLY A 14 -9.27 -18.49 59.59
C GLY A 14 -10.73 -18.86 59.24
N ILE A 15 -10.89 -19.77 58.27
CA ILE A 15 -12.00 -20.74 58.08
C ILE A 15 -13.05 -20.46 56.98
N ASP A 16 -12.90 -21.27 55.91
CA ASP A 16 -13.83 -22.16 55.18
C ASP A 16 -15.17 -21.68 54.58
N GLY A 17 -15.41 -22.12 53.33
CA GLY A 17 -16.76 -22.28 52.79
C GLY A 17 -16.91 -22.29 51.26
N LEU A 18 -16.58 -23.40 50.61
CA LEU A 18 -17.17 -23.85 49.33
C LEU A 18 -17.62 -25.31 49.56
N PRO A 19 -18.61 -25.91 48.82
CA PRO A 19 -19.02 -25.59 47.44
C PRO A 19 -20.54 -25.76 47.16
N VAL A 20 -20.87 -26.02 45.87
CA VAL A 20 -22.05 -26.61 45.20
C VAL A 20 -23.09 -25.68 44.51
N PRO A 21 -23.72 -26.12 43.39
CA PRO A 21 -23.76 -25.37 42.13
C PRO A 21 -25.21 -25.09 41.65
N ALA A 22 -25.38 -24.19 40.69
CA ALA A 22 -26.65 -24.05 39.97
C ALA A 22 -26.41 -24.19 38.46
N SER A 23 -27.05 -25.19 37.88
CA SER A 23 -27.10 -25.45 36.44
C SER A 23 -28.25 -24.65 35.77
N PRO A 24 -28.32 -24.63 34.43
CA PRO A 24 -28.78 -23.49 33.65
C PRO A 24 -30.30 -23.50 33.39
N ARG A 25 -30.88 -22.31 33.19
CA ARG A 25 -32.17 -22.16 32.50
C ARG A 25 -31.97 -21.59 31.09
N PRO A 26 -32.61 -22.20 30.07
CA PRO A 26 -32.60 -21.73 28.69
C PRO A 26 -33.75 -20.75 28.43
N LEU A 27 -33.69 -20.08 27.27
CA LEU A 27 -34.78 -19.65 26.34
C LEU A 27 -34.49 -18.24 25.73
N PRO A 28 -35.04 -17.88 24.55
CA PRO A 28 -35.75 -18.69 23.55
C PRO A 28 -35.22 -18.56 22.11
N LEU A 29 -35.59 -19.54 21.28
CA LEU A 29 -35.64 -19.42 19.82
C LEU A 29 -36.53 -18.24 19.41
N ALA A 30 -36.05 -17.42 18.49
CA ALA A 30 -36.89 -16.57 17.67
C ALA A 30 -37.08 -17.25 16.30
N CYS A 31 -38.30 -17.73 16.06
CA CYS A 31 -38.84 -17.90 14.72
C CYS A 31 -38.99 -16.53 14.08
N PHE A 32 -38.53 -16.35 12.84
CA PHE A 32 -39.13 -15.38 11.95
C PHE A 32 -39.58 -16.07 10.67
N ASP A 33 -40.89 -15.94 10.46
CA ASP A 33 -41.65 -16.37 9.32
C ASP A 33 -41.14 -15.77 8.02
N SER A 34 -41.27 -16.60 6.99
CA SER A 34 -41.20 -16.19 5.59
C SER A 34 -42.42 -15.34 5.26
N ALA A 35 -42.20 -14.04 5.00
CA ALA A 35 -43.18 -13.21 4.31
C ALA A 35 -42.61 -12.80 2.94
N LEU A 36 -43.03 -13.55 1.92
CA LEU A 36 -42.96 -13.17 0.52
C LEU A 36 -43.63 -11.81 0.31
N ARG A 37 -42.88 -10.80 -0.13
CA ARG A 37 -43.41 -9.74 -1.01
C ARG A 37 -42.62 -9.73 -2.31
N THR A 38 -43.33 -10.15 -3.35
CA THR A 38 -42.95 -10.04 -4.75
C THR A 38 -42.87 -8.56 -5.15
N SER A 39 -41.72 -8.15 -5.69
CA SER A 39 -41.58 -6.98 -6.55
C SER A 39 -40.95 -7.45 -7.85
N ARG A 40 -41.66 -7.16 -8.95
CA ARG A 40 -41.40 -7.66 -10.31
C ARG A 40 -40.05 -7.18 -10.84
N SER A 41 -39.24 -8.09 -11.38
CA SER A 41 -38.39 -7.77 -12.53
C SER A 41 -38.08 -9.02 -13.35
N SER A 42 -38.09 -8.85 -14.67
CA SER A 42 -38.14 -9.85 -15.72
C SER A 42 -36.79 -10.52 -16.01
N SER A 43 -36.77 -11.86 -16.06
CA SER A 43 -36.44 -12.65 -17.27
C SER A 43 -35.67 -13.94 -16.97
N LYS A 44 -36.06 -14.98 -17.72
CA LYS A 44 -35.42 -16.29 -17.97
C LYS A 44 -35.64 -17.36 -16.89
N GLY A 45 -36.65 -18.19 -17.14
CA GLY A 45 -36.97 -19.40 -16.38
C GLY A 45 -36.01 -20.55 -16.66
N THR A 46 -35.82 -21.38 -15.64
CA THR A 46 -35.16 -22.69 -15.71
C THR A 46 -36.22 -23.75 -15.48
N TYR A 47 -36.35 -24.72 -16.39
CA TYR A 47 -37.15 -25.92 -16.18
C TYR A 47 -36.30 -26.98 -15.47
N CYS A 48 -36.79 -27.53 -14.37
CA CYS A 48 -36.24 -28.74 -13.76
C CYS A 48 -37.17 -29.92 -14.09
N LEU A 49 -36.61 -30.96 -14.74
CA LEU A 49 -37.22 -32.28 -14.87
C LEU A 49 -36.50 -33.23 -13.88
N PRO A 50 -37.21 -33.94 -13.01
CA PRO A 50 -36.59 -34.95 -12.15
C PRO A 50 -36.46 -36.26 -12.96
N ALA A 51 -35.25 -36.82 -13.01
CA ALA A 51 -35.06 -38.21 -13.41
C ALA A 51 -34.63 -39.02 -12.17
N ILE A 52 -35.54 -39.89 -11.74
CA ILE A 52 -35.30 -40.95 -10.76
C ILE A 52 -34.90 -42.22 -11.54
N LEU A 53 -33.66 -42.67 -11.35
CA LEU A 53 -33.22 -44.07 -11.55
C LEU A 53 -32.02 -44.23 -10.60
N GLY A 54 -31.95 -45.18 -9.69
CA GLY A 54 -32.41 -46.57 -9.75
C GLY A 54 -31.20 -47.42 -9.40
N SER A 55 -31.19 -47.96 -8.18
CA SER A 55 -30.09 -48.72 -7.57
C SER A 55 -29.58 -49.91 -8.40
N ARG A 56 -28.31 -50.28 -8.14
CA ARG A 56 -27.59 -51.55 -8.43
C ARG A 56 -26.65 -51.51 -9.64
N ARG A 57 -25.35 -51.37 -9.37
CA ARG A 57 -24.29 -52.36 -9.69
C ARG A 57 -22.93 -51.88 -9.21
N THR A 58 -22.29 -52.70 -8.39
CA THR A 58 -20.88 -52.66 -8.03
C THR A 58 -20.03 -53.01 -9.25
N PHE A 59 -19.03 -52.18 -9.59
CA PHE A 59 -17.89 -52.59 -10.41
C PHE A 59 -16.59 -52.00 -9.86
N SER A 60 -15.55 -52.84 -9.94
CA SER A 60 -14.27 -52.77 -9.25
C SER A 60 -13.28 -51.80 -9.91
N ALA A 61 -12.23 -51.45 -9.16
CA ALA A 61 -11.14 -50.56 -9.51
C ALA A 61 -10.43 -50.88 -10.84
N ALA A 62 -9.79 -49.81 -11.38
CA ALA A 62 -8.92 -49.76 -12.55
C ALA A 62 -9.59 -49.94 -13.94
N ALA A 63 -9.94 -48.82 -14.57
CA ALA A 63 -10.10 -48.75 -16.02
C ALA A 63 -9.55 -47.41 -16.55
N VAL A 64 -8.47 -47.52 -17.33
CA VAL A 64 -7.91 -46.47 -18.19
C VAL A 64 -8.81 -46.36 -19.41
N PHE A 65 -9.28 -45.15 -19.74
CA PHE A 65 -9.96 -44.88 -21.01
C PHE A 65 -9.08 -43.95 -21.84
N GLU A 66 -8.41 -44.51 -22.85
CA GLU A 66 -7.88 -43.78 -24.00
C GLU A 66 -9.03 -43.42 -24.95
N LEU A 67 -9.11 -42.16 -25.38
CA LEU A 67 -9.94 -41.76 -26.51
C LEU A 67 -9.04 -41.58 -27.73
N GLY A 68 -8.96 -42.63 -28.56
CA GLY A 68 -8.35 -42.58 -29.87
C GLY A 68 -9.28 -41.89 -30.88
N LEU A 69 -8.77 -40.89 -31.59
CA LEU A 69 -9.38 -40.37 -32.81
C LEU A 69 -8.41 -40.63 -33.97
N VAL A 70 -8.82 -41.56 -34.83
CA VAL A 70 -8.18 -41.91 -36.09
C VAL A 70 -8.82 -41.08 -37.21
N PHE A 71 -8.02 -40.40 -38.03
CA PHE A 71 -8.39 -40.00 -39.38
C PHE A 71 -7.23 -40.30 -40.36
N PRO A 72 -7.54 -40.75 -41.59
CA PRO A 72 -6.58 -41.40 -42.48
C PRO A 72 -5.72 -40.43 -43.30
N THR A 73 -4.59 -40.99 -43.74
CA THR A 73 -3.48 -40.41 -44.51
C THR A 73 -3.77 -40.14 -45.98
N THR A 74 -3.29 -39.01 -46.51
CA THR A 74 -2.71 -38.91 -47.87
C THR A 74 -1.61 -37.84 -47.92
N SER A 75 -0.40 -38.26 -48.30
CA SER A 75 0.82 -37.47 -48.62
C SER A 75 0.87 -37.13 -50.14
N PRO A 76 1.84 -36.36 -50.73
CA PRO A 76 3.23 -36.18 -50.27
C PRO A 76 3.95 -34.82 -50.49
N ALA A 77 5.11 -34.74 -49.81
CA ALA A 77 6.41 -34.14 -50.22
C ALA A 77 6.60 -32.61 -50.30
N PHE A 78 7.43 -32.05 -49.40
CA PHE A 78 8.87 -31.84 -49.66
C PHE A 78 9.68 -31.66 -48.35
N ARG A 79 10.91 -32.16 -48.40
CA ARG A 79 12.02 -32.29 -47.41
C ARG A 79 12.57 -30.92 -46.94
N LEU A 80 13.39 -30.71 -45.89
CA LEU A 80 14.18 -31.45 -44.87
C LEU A 80 14.52 -30.40 -43.77
N ALA A 81 14.58 -30.67 -42.46
CA ALA A 81 15.83 -30.96 -41.74
C ALA A 81 15.58 -31.38 -40.27
N ARG A 82 16.30 -32.43 -39.83
CA ARG A 82 16.49 -32.98 -38.47
C ARG A 82 17.37 -32.04 -37.59
N LEU A 83 17.54 -32.13 -36.26
CA LEU A 83 17.66 -33.24 -35.27
C LEU A 83 17.21 -32.72 -33.86
N ALA A 84 16.37 -33.45 -33.10
CA ALA A 84 16.65 -34.37 -31.95
C ALA A 84 17.28 -33.70 -30.70
N THR A 85 16.59 -33.45 -29.57
CA THR A 85 16.04 -34.30 -28.46
C THR A 85 17.07 -34.98 -27.53
N SER A 86 16.98 -34.71 -26.21
CA SER A 86 16.83 -35.74 -25.18
C SER A 86 16.29 -35.16 -23.85
N TYR A 87 15.40 -35.93 -23.22
CA TYR A 87 14.85 -35.80 -21.86
C TYR A 87 15.68 -36.68 -20.91
N ASP A 88 15.74 -36.33 -19.63
CA ASP A 88 15.71 -37.32 -18.54
C ASP A 88 15.18 -36.69 -17.24
N SER A 89 14.16 -37.31 -16.64
CA SER A 89 13.71 -37.00 -15.28
C SER A 89 13.13 -38.26 -14.66
N THR A 90 13.86 -38.82 -13.70
CA THR A 90 13.50 -40.01 -12.94
C THR A 90 12.59 -39.67 -11.76
N LEU A 91 11.63 -40.57 -11.50
CA LEU A 91 10.66 -40.56 -10.42
C LEU A 91 11.16 -41.50 -9.31
N THR A 92 11.06 -41.09 -8.04
CA THR A 92 11.13 -42.01 -6.88
C THR A 92 10.05 -41.68 -5.85
N SER A 93 9.73 -42.71 -5.07
CA SER A 93 8.43 -43.10 -4.53
C SER A 93 8.10 -42.57 -3.13
N ALA A 94 6.80 -42.63 -2.82
CA ALA A 94 6.12 -42.24 -1.59
C ALA A 94 6.53 -43.02 -0.33
N THR A 95 6.27 -42.41 0.84
CA THR A 95 5.87 -43.13 2.07
C THR A 95 4.68 -42.44 2.74
N SER A 96 3.75 -43.29 3.16
CA SER A 96 2.42 -43.01 3.72
C SER A 96 2.44 -42.81 5.23
N ARG A 97 1.55 -41.96 5.76
CA ARG A 97 0.97 -42.11 7.11
C ARG A 97 -0.51 -41.75 7.10
N GLU A 98 -1.31 -42.66 7.66
CA GLU A 98 -2.76 -42.60 7.83
C GLU A 98 -3.18 -41.55 8.87
N ALA A 99 -4.31 -40.87 8.63
CA ALA A 99 -5.18 -40.32 9.66
C ALA A 99 -6.64 -40.23 9.12
N PRO A 100 -7.66 -40.39 9.98
CA PRO A 100 -8.98 -40.88 9.59
C PRO A 100 -9.96 -39.84 9.06
N ALA A 101 -10.96 -40.36 8.35
CA ALA A 101 -12.02 -39.67 7.64
C ALA A 101 -12.97 -38.83 8.53
N GLN A 102 -13.33 -37.65 8.00
CA GLN A 102 -14.55 -36.89 8.33
C GLN A 102 -15.07 -36.24 7.03
N PRO A 103 -16.34 -36.46 6.63
CA PRO A 103 -16.87 -35.93 5.38
C PRO A 103 -17.38 -34.50 5.58
N LYS A 104 -16.81 -33.53 4.87
CA LYS A 104 -17.44 -32.22 4.67
C LYS A 104 -17.63 -31.98 3.18
N ASN A 105 -18.90 -31.82 2.82
CA ASN A 105 -19.38 -31.40 1.51
C ASN A 105 -18.69 -30.09 1.09
N CYS A 106 -17.84 -30.15 0.07
CA CYS A 106 -17.44 -28.98 -0.71
C CYS A 106 -17.96 -29.16 -2.13
N GLY A 107 -19.01 -28.39 -2.47
CA GLY A 107 -19.39 -28.16 -3.84
C GLY A 107 -18.26 -27.44 -4.56
N CYS A 108 -17.65 -28.11 -5.53
CA CYS A 108 -16.69 -27.49 -6.44
C CYS A 108 -17.47 -26.65 -7.46
N CYS A 109 -17.44 -25.32 -7.32
CA CYS A 109 -17.82 -24.40 -8.38
C CYS A 109 -16.58 -24.11 -9.23
N ILE A 110 -16.49 -24.71 -10.41
CA ILE A 110 -15.54 -24.26 -11.44
C ILE A 110 -16.14 -23.01 -12.08
N LEU A 111 -15.60 -21.85 -11.70
CA LEU A 111 -15.81 -20.58 -12.39
C LEU A 111 -14.98 -20.59 -13.67
N MET A 112 -15.59 -20.96 -14.81
CA MET A 112 -15.03 -20.62 -16.11
C MET A 112 -15.32 -19.13 -16.39
N GLY A 113 -14.35 -18.29 -16.04
CA GLY A 113 -14.35 -16.88 -16.40
C GLY A 113 -14.34 -16.71 -17.92
N SER A 114 -15.36 -16.04 -18.42
CA SER A 114 -15.51 -15.61 -19.82
C SER A 114 -14.33 -14.74 -20.25
N ARG A 115 -13.42 -15.31 -21.06
CA ARG A 115 -12.44 -14.54 -21.84
C ARG A 115 -12.91 -14.43 -23.28
N SER A 116 -12.98 -13.18 -23.76
CA SER A 116 -13.25 -12.82 -25.15
C SER A 116 -12.18 -13.39 -26.07
N LEU A 117 -12.62 -14.07 -27.14
CA LEU A 117 -11.78 -14.43 -28.27
C LEU A 117 -11.52 -13.18 -29.11
N ALA A 118 -10.27 -12.73 -29.15
CA ALA A 118 -9.79 -11.78 -30.15
C ALA A 118 -9.51 -12.55 -31.45
N VAL A 119 -10.22 -12.18 -32.52
CA VAL A 119 -9.92 -12.63 -33.88
C VAL A 119 -9.05 -11.57 -34.54
N GLU A 120 -7.77 -11.89 -34.71
CA GLU A 120 -6.78 -11.08 -35.40
C GLU A 120 -6.82 -11.43 -36.90
N GLN A 121 -7.09 -10.45 -37.77
CA GLN A 121 -7.22 -10.66 -39.21
C GLN A 121 -6.11 -9.93 -39.99
N ARG A 122 -5.27 -10.77 -40.62
CA ARG A 122 -4.56 -10.68 -41.91
C ARG A 122 -4.06 -9.32 -42.45
N VAL A 123 -2.73 -9.26 -42.56
CA VAL A 123 -1.84 -8.92 -43.70
C VAL A 123 -2.47 -8.24 -44.93
N SER A 124 -1.95 -7.05 -45.22
CA SER A 124 -2.17 -6.19 -46.38
C SER A 124 -1.49 -6.68 -47.67
N PHE A 125 -2.14 -6.47 -48.82
CA PHE A 125 -1.49 -6.23 -50.11
C PHE A 125 -2.25 -5.11 -50.85
N LEU A 126 -1.50 -4.11 -51.32
CA LEU A 126 -1.94 -2.99 -52.15
C LEU A 126 -1.73 -3.36 -53.63
N GLU A 127 -2.74 -3.10 -54.48
CA GLU A 127 -2.63 -2.40 -55.78
C GLU A 127 -4.04 -2.25 -56.42
N CYS A 128 -4.32 -1.07 -56.99
CA CYS A 128 -5.61 -0.61 -57.60
C CYS A 128 -5.60 -0.75 -59.15
N PRO A 129 -6.61 -0.27 -59.92
CA PRO A 129 -8.06 -0.58 -60.06
C PRO A 129 -8.36 -0.90 -61.59
N PRO A 130 -9.54 -0.72 -62.25
CA PRO A 130 -10.88 -0.25 -61.83
C PRO A 130 -12.09 -1.06 -62.37
N PHE A 131 -13.30 -0.79 -61.83
CA PHE A 131 -14.58 -0.58 -62.52
C PHE A 131 -15.81 -0.97 -61.65
N LEU A 132 -16.58 0.07 -61.29
CA LEU A 132 -18.05 0.16 -61.23
C LEU A 132 -18.91 -0.73 -60.30
N ARG A 133 -19.78 0.01 -59.59
CA ARG A 133 -21.12 -0.26 -59.04
C ARG A 133 -21.24 -0.77 -57.59
N HIS A 134 -21.57 0.20 -56.73
CA HIS A 134 -22.29 0.03 -55.47
C HIS A 134 -23.64 -0.69 -55.66
N VAL A 135 -23.89 -1.70 -54.82
CA VAL A 135 -25.23 -2.09 -54.37
C VAL A 135 -25.20 -2.12 -52.84
N THR A 136 -25.97 -1.22 -52.23
CA THR A 136 -26.17 -1.15 -50.77
C THR A 136 -27.29 -2.10 -50.38
N PHE A 137 -27.05 -3.03 -49.44
CA PHE A 137 -28.10 -3.80 -48.78
C PHE A 137 -28.33 -3.28 -47.37
N ASN A 138 -29.51 -2.69 -47.16
CA ASN A 138 -30.04 -2.33 -45.85
C ASN A 138 -30.74 -3.56 -45.24
N ARG A 139 -30.34 -4.00 -44.04
CA ARG A 139 -31.01 -5.05 -43.27
C ARG A 139 -32.24 -4.46 -42.56
N GLY A 140 -33.40 -4.59 -43.19
CA GLY A 140 -34.72 -4.50 -42.53
C GLY A 140 -35.37 -5.88 -42.49
N ARG A 141 -35.89 -6.28 -41.32
CA ARG A 141 -36.64 -7.53 -41.12
C ARG A 141 -37.92 -7.53 -41.96
N SER A 142 -38.17 -8.62 -42.67
CA SER A 142 -39.45 -8.89 -43.34
C SER A 142 -40.08 -10.16 -42.76
N HIS A 143 -41.26 -9.99 -42.14
CA HIS A 143 -42.20 -11.07 -41.88
C HIS A 143 -43.01 -11.33 -43.16
N VAL A 144 -43.12 -12.60 -43.54
CA VAL A 144 -43.87 -13.06 -44.72
C VAL A 144 -45.30 -13.37 -44.30
N PHE A 145 -46.27 -12.79 -44.99
CA PHE A 145 -47.65 -13.30 -45.08
C PHE A 145 -48.03 -13.41 -46.56
N PRO A 146 -48.61 -14.53 -47.02
CA PRO A 146 -49.07 -14.67 -48.40
C PRO A 146 -50.52 -14.19 -48.51
N GLY A 147 -50.82 -13.38 -49.53
CA GLY A 147 -52.17 -12.87 -49.76
C GLY A 147 -52.34 -12.33 -51.16
N TRP A 148 -53.26 -12.94 -51.90
CA TRP A 148 -53.60 -12.74 -53.29
C TRP A 148 -53.86 -11.30 -53.76
N GLY A 149 -53.36 -10.99 -54.96
CA GLY A 149 -54.10 -10.39 -56.08
C GLY A 149 -54.86 -9.06 -55.88
N ARG A 150 -54.33 -7.99 -56.50
CA ARG A 150 -55.05 -7.13 -57.47
C ARG A 150 -54.12 -6.04 -58.02
N LYS A 151 -54.17 -5.81 -59.33
CA LYS A 151 -53.55 -4.67 -60.00
C LYS A 151 -54.33 -3.39 -59.67
N THR A 152 -53.64 -2.35 -59.22
CA THR A 152 -54.11 -0.97 -59.29
C THR A 152 -52.97 -0.11 -59.80
N GLN A 153 -53.14 0.46 -61.00
CA GLN A 153 -52.29 1.50 -61.54
C GLN A 153 -52.66 2.82 -60.85
N THR A 154 -51.70 3.45 -60.18
CA THR A 154 -51.82 4.85 -59.73
C THR A 154 -51.00 5.73 -60.66
N MET A 155 -51.70 6.53 -61.48
CA MET A 155 -51.14 7.66 -62.21
C MET A 155 -50.74 8.76 -61.22
N PHE A 156 -49.50 9.22 -61.29
CA PHE A 156 -49.08 10.45 -60.62
C PHE A 156 -49.33 11.63 -61.56
N VAL A 157 -50.29 12.50 -61.20
CA VAL A 157 -50.47 13.82 -61.80
C VAL A 157 -49.40 14.73 -61.21
N GLY A 158 -48.44 15.17 -62.03
CA GLY A 158 -47.45 16.17 -61.65
C GLY A 158 -48.08 17.55 -61.60
N CYS A 159 -48.23 18.10 -60.39
CA CYS A 159 -48.49 19.54 -60.23
C CYS A 159 -47.17 20.30 -60.43
N PHE A 160 -47.13 21.14 -61.46
CA PHE A 160 -46.07 22.14 -61.65
C PHE A 160 -46.09 23.12 -60.46
N MET A 161 -45.11 23.01 -59.55
CA MET A 161 -44.87 24.05 -58.57
C MET A 161 -44.09 25.19 -59.21
N ASN A 162 -44.62 26.40 -59.02
CA ASN A 162 -44.12 27.65 -59.56
C ASN A 162 -42.71 27.96 -59.01
N LEU A 163 -41.71 27.93 -59.90
CA LEU A 163 -40.28 28.01 -59.58
C LEU A 163 -39.88 29.30 -58.83
N ARG A 164 -40.73 30.32 -58.85
CA ARG A 164 -40.46 31.66 -58.30
C ARG A 164 -40.55 31.75 -56.77
N ASN A 165 -41.26 30.83 -56.11
CA ASN A 165 -41.43 30.85 -54.65
C ASN A 165 -40.52 29.86 -53.91
N VAL A 166 -39.81 28.98 -54.63
CA VAL A 166 -38.88 28.03 -54.03
C VAL A 166 -37.58 28.73 -53.64
N LEU A 167 -37.12 29.71 -54.44
CA LEU A 167 -35.85 30.41 -54.20
C LEU A 167 -35.85 31.26 -52.91
N THR A 168 -37.00 31.83 -52.54
CA THR A 168 -37.13 32.68 -51.34
C THR A 168 -37.19 31.86 -50.06
N VAL A 169 -37.75 30.65 -50.08
CA VAL A 169 -37.80 29.75 -48.92
C VAL A 169 -36.42 29.15 -48.64
N THR A 170 -35.63 28.82 -49.67
CA THR A 170 -34.28 28.26 -49.50
C THR A 170 -33.28 29.30 -48.98
N LEU A 171 -33.43 30.57 -49.36
CA LEU A 171 -32.55 31.66 -48.87
C LEU A 171 -32.84 32.00 -47.40
N LEU A 172 -34.10 31.92 -46.95
CA LEU A 172 -34.46 32.13 -45.55
C LEU A 172 -33.96 31.00 -44.64
N LEU A 173 -33.97 29.75 -45.12
CA LEU A 173 -33.42 28.61 -44.37
C LEU A 173 -31.90 28.69 -44.16
N ALA A 174 -31.16 29.24 -45.13
CA ALA A 174 -29.70 29.43 -45.02
C ALA A 174 -29.30 30.53 -44.00
N ALA A 175 -30.16 31.53 -43.79
CA ALA A 175 -29.92 32.59 -42.80
C ALA A 175 -30.15 32.12 -41.34
N PHE A 176 -31.04 31.15 -41.12
CA PHE A 176 -31.26 30.54 -39.80
C PHE A 176 -30.18 29.51 -39.41
N SER A 177 -29.38 29.01 -40.35
CA SER A 177 -28.27 28.08 -40.05
C SER A 177 -27.00 28.74 -39.50
N LEU A 178 -26.89 30.07 -39.46
CA LEU A 178 -25.70 30.79 -38.98
C LEU A 178 -25.84 31.42 -37.58
N THR A 179 -27.00 31.30 -36.93
CA THR A 179 -27.23 31.85 -35.56
C THR A 179 -27.44 30.79 -34.47
N SER A 180 -27.20 29.50 -34.77
CA SER A 180 -27.23 28.42 -33.78
C SER A 180 -25.81 28.06 -33.28
N CYS A 181 -25.14 28.98 -32.61
CA CYS A 181 -24.04 28.68 -31.69
C CYS A 181 -24.44 29.09 -30.27
N SER A 182 -25.51 28.49 -29.77
CA SER A 182 -25.83 28.35 -28.34
C SER A 182 -26.74 27.13 -28.18
N GLY A 183 -26.31 26.01 -28.75
CA GLY A 183 -26.99 24.73 -28.57
C GLY A 183 -26.91 24.31 -27.10
N ALA A 184 -28.04 23.86 -26.56
CA ALA A 184 -28.13 23.22 -25.26
C ALA A 184 -26.98 22.22 -25.06
N LYS A 185 -26.39 22.22 -23.87
CA LYS A 185 -25.37 21.25 -23.44
C LYS A 185 -25.99 19.85 -23.39
N THR A 186 -26.26 19.23 -24.54
CA THR A 186 -26.38 17.79 -24.63
C THR A 186 -24.96 17.27 -24.50
N SER A 187 -24.68 16.66 -23.36
CA SER A 187 -23.47 15.92 -23.06
C SER A 187 -23.08 15.03 -24.24
N GLY A 188 -22.21 15.56 -25.11
CA GLY A 188 -21.51 14.76 -26.09
C GLY A 188 -20.67 13.78 -25.32
N GLY A 189 -21.04 12.51 -25.36
CA GLY A 189 -20.20 11.40 -24.96
C GLY A 189 -19.01 11.33 -25.89
N GLY A 190 -18.07 12.28 -25.76
CA GLY A 190 -16.71 12.04 -26.17
C GLY A 190 -16.23 10.88 -25.32
N SER A 191 -15.78 9.81 -25.96
CA SER A 191 -14.88 8.85 -25.31
C SER A 191 -13.61 9.62 -24.94
N GLY A 192 -13.69 10.40 -23.85
CA GLY A 192 -12.56 11.11 -23.30
C GLY A 192 -11.52 10.05 -23.00
N GLY A 193 -10.35 10.15 -23.64
CA GLY A 193 -9.27 9.21 -23.43
C GLY A 193 -8.95 9.08 -21.94
N LYS A 194 -8.30 7.99 -21.56
CA LYS A 194 -7.85 7.80 -20.18
C LYS A 194 -6.39 8.23 -20.05
N ALA A 195 -6.06 8.75 -18.88
CA ALA A 195 -4.69 8.95 -18.41
C ALA A 195 -4.43 8.00 -17.24
N SER A 196 -3.16 7.74 -16.93
CA SER A 196 -2.74 7.02 -15.73
C SER A 196 -2.19 8.01 -14.71
N VAL A 197 -2.58 7.85 -13.44
CA VAL A 197 -2.10 8.65 -12.32
C VAL A 197 -1.42 7.73 -11.31
N SER A 198 -0.21 8.09 -10.89
CA SER A 198 0.46 7.49 -9.72
C SER A 198 0.61 8.54 -8.63
N LEU A 199 0.48 8.11 -7.38
CA LEU A 199 0.55 8.93 -6.18
C LEU A 199 1.61 8.37 -5.23
N SER A 200 2.53 9.22 -4.80
CA SER A 200 3.39 8.95 -3.65
C SER A 200 3.11 9.96 -2.54
N ILE A 201 3.56 9.66 -1.33
CA ILE A 201 3.47 10.57 -0.17
C ILE A 201 4.82 10.65 0.54
N SER A 202 5.19 11.86 0.93
CA SER A 202 6.35 12.21 1.74
C SER A 202 5.94 13.27 2.77
N ASP A 203 6.81 13.54 3.73
CA ASP A 203 6.67 14.67 4.65
C ASP A 203 7.91 15.57 4.59
N SER A 204 7.66 16.87 4.55
CA SER A 204 8.65 17.93 4.60
C SER A 204 9.34 17.95 5.97
N ALA A 205 10.67 18.00 5.96
CA ALA A 205 11.50 17.99 7.16
C ALA A 205 11.03 18.99 8.22
N PRO A 206 10.46 18.53 9.35
CA PRO A 206 9.92 19.39 10.38
C PRO A 206 11.04 19.88 11.31
N ALA A 207 10.91 21.10 11.82
CA ALA A 207 11.93 21.67 12.69
C ALA A 207 11.70 21.27 14.17
N ASN A 208 12.70 20.61 14.78
CA ASN A 208 12.81 20.42 16.24
C ASN A 208 11.57 19.80 16.92
N THR A 209 10.91 18.83 16.30
CA THR A 209 9.69 18.26 16.90
C THR A 209 10.01 17.13 17.87
N ALA A 210 9.25 17.06 18.96
CA ALA A 210 9.28 15.93 19.89
C ALA A 210 8.17 14.90 19.59
N ILE A 211 7.67 14.88 18.35
CA ILE A 211 6.68 13.90 17.89
C ILE A 211 7.41 12.60 17.56
N MET A 212 7.04 11.54 18.26
CA MET A 212 7.60 10.19 18.09
C MET A 212 6.84 9.37 17.06
N SER A 213 5.54 9.65 16.92
CA SER A 213 4.69 9.02 15.91
C SER A 213 3.60 9.97 15.46
N PHE A 214 3.20 9.90 14.19
CA PHE A 214 2.07 10.61 13.62
C PHE A 214 1.39 9.72 12.57
N THR A 215 0.22 9.22 12.94
CA THR A 215 -0.65 8.39 12.11
C THR A 215 -1.60 9.25 11.29
N LEU A 216 -1.55 9.09 9.97
CA LEU A 216 -2.46 9.71 9.02
C LEU A 216 -3.28 8.63 8.27
N PRO A 217 -4.53 8.36 8.69
CA PRO A 217 -5.41 7.44 7.99
C PRO A 217 -6.06 8.14 6.78
N VAL A 218 -5.59 7.84 5.58
CA VAL A 218 -6.18 8.35 4.33
C VAL A 218 -7.33 7.43 3.90
N LEU A 219 -8.53 8.00 3.83
CA LEU A 219 -9.74 7.31 3.39
C LEU A 219 -9.91 7.32 1.86
N GLY A 220 -9.40 8.37 1.21
CA GLY A 220 -9.46 8.48 -0.24
C GLY A 220 -8.87 9.77 -0.78
N VAL A 221 -8.58 9.75 -2.07
CA VAL A 221 -8.02 10.89 -2.83
C VAL A 221 -8.88 11.10 -4.06
N THR A 222 -9.29 12.34 -4.32
CA THR A 222 -10.10 12.70 -5.48
C THR A 222 -9.54 13.93 -6.20
N LEU A 223 -9.83 14.05 -7.50
CA LEU A 223 -9.53 15.23 -8.30
C LEU A 223 -10.82 16.00 -8.61
N THR A 224 -10.75 17.33 -8.51
CA THR A 224 -11.87 18.23 -8.86
C THR A 224 -11.76 18.67 -10.32
N PRO A 225 -12.69 18.29 -11.22
CA PRO A 225 -12.65 18.71 -12.62
C PRO A 225 -12.86 20.22 -12.79
N SER A 226 -12.07 20.86 -13.67
CA SER A 226 -12.17 22.30 -13.94
C SER A 226 -13.47 22.70 -14.64
N GLY A 227 -14.02 21.80 -15.47
CA GLY A 227 -15.28 22.02 -16.20
C GLY A 227 -16.55 21.87 -15.36
N GLY A 228 -16.41 21.65 -14.05
CA GLY A 228 -17.49 21.20 -13.18
C GLY A 228 -17.79 19.70 -13.34
N GLY A 229 -18.65 19.16 -12.48
CA GLY A 229 -19.01 17.74 -12.48
C GLY A 229 -18.70 17.06 -11.14
N SER A 230 -18.77 15.72 -11.13
CA SER A 230 -18.45 14.91 -9.94
C SER A 230 -16.94 14.75 -9.77
N ALA A 231 -16.49 14.72 -8.51
CA ALA A 231 -15.09 14.44 -8.19
C ALA A 231 -14.66 13.06 -8.72
N VAL A 232 -13.43 12.98 -9.23
CA VAL A 232 -12.89 11.73 -9.80
C VAL A 232 -12.00 11.04 -8.77
N SER A 233 -12.38 9.82 -8.37
CA SER A 233 -11.61 9.05 -7.38
C SER A 233 -10.30 8.54 -7.95
N VAL A 234 -9.21 8.75 -7.22
CA VAL A 234 -7.88 8.17 -7.48
C VAL A 234 -7.58 7.07 -6.47
N VAL A 235 -7.96 7.27 -5.20
CA VAL A 235 -7.79 6.29 -4.13
C VAL A 235 -9.14 6.10 -3.45
N SER A 236 -9.55 4.84 -3.28
CA SER A 236 -10.85 4.47 -2.67
C SER A 236 -10.74 3.47 -1.52
N SER A 237 -9.55 2.94 -1.26
CA SER A 237 -9.25 2.08 -0.12
C SER A 237 -8.55 2.86 0.97
N THR A 238 -8.89 2.58 2.21
CA THR A 238 -8.21 3.16 3.37
C THR A 238 -6.76 2.67 3.44
N ALA A 239 -5.84 3.60 3.69
CA ALA A 239 -4.43 3.33 3.96
C ALA A 239 -3.95 4.19 5.13
N ASN A 240 -3.12 3.62 6.00
CA ASN A 240 -2.51 4.36 7.10
C ASN A 240 -1.06 4.69 6.76
N PHE A 241 -0.67 5.95 7.00
CA PHE A 241 0.69 6.41 6.83
C PHE A 241 1.26 6.90 8.15
N GLU A 242 2.54 6.63 8.37
CA GLU A 242 3.27 7.08 9.55
C GLU A 242 4.18 8.25 9.15
N LEU A 243 3.73 9.47 9.39
CA LEU A 243 4.35 10.68 8.83
C LEU A 243 5.75 10.95 9.39
N THR A 244 6.05 10.54 10.63
CA THR A 244 7.39 10.69 11.19
C THR A 244 8.43 9.90 10.41
N ARG A 245 8.06 8.75 9.83
CA ARG A 245 8.92 8.00 8.91
C ARG A 245 9.06 8.72 7.57
N LEU A 246 7.96 9.28 7.07
CA LEU A 246 7.92 9.96 5.78
C LEU A 246 8.73 11.27 5.75
N GLN A 247 9.28 11.71 6.87
CA GLN A 247 10.22 12.83 6.92
C GLN A 247 11.46 12.56 6.05
N SER A 248 12.01 11.34 6.11
CA SER A 248 13.12 10.89 5.25
C SER A 248 12.66 9.94 4.14
N ASP A 249 11.55 9.25 4.36
CA ASP A 249 11.05 8.18 3.49
C ASP A 249 9.96 8.71 2.55
N SER A 250 9.69 7.97 1.49
CA SER A 250 8.56 8.16 0.59
C SER A 250 7.78 6.86 0.47
N ALA A 251 6.45 6.94 0.45
CA ALA A 251 5.58 5.78 0.34
C ALA A 251 4.70 5.84 -0.90
N LEU A 252 4.35 4.68 -1.43
CA LEU A 252 3.38 4.57 -2.52
C LEU A 252 1.97 4.66 -1.95
N VAL A 253 1.15 5.56 -2.50
CA VAL A 253 -0.28 5.65 -2.17
C VAL A 253 -1.10 4.87 -3.20
N ALA A 254 -0.80 5.07 -4.49
CA ALA A 254 -1.41 4.35 -5.59
C ALA A 254 -0.53 4.40 -6.84
N ALA A 255 -0.62 3.38 -7.69
CA ALA A 255 0.09 3.33 -8.96
C ALA A 255 -0.86 3.04 -10.11
N ASN A 256 -0.61 3.64 -11.28
CA ASN A 256 -1.30 3.30 -12.53
C ASN A 256 -2.84 3.41 -12.48
N VAL A 257 -3.37 4.38 -11.72
CA VAL A 257 -4.81 4.58 -11.60
C VAL A 257 -5.35 5.21 -12.87
N SER A 258 -6.31 4.56 -13.52
CA SER A 258 -6.96 5.09 -14.73
C SER A 258 -7.93 6.23 -14.40
N VAL A 259 -7.62 7.43 -14.87
CA VAL A 259 -8.38 8.67 -14.66
C VAL A 259 -8.81 9.22 -16.01
N ALA A 260 -9.91 9.98 -16.07
CA ALA A 260 -10.33 10.62 -17.32
C ALA A 260 -9.33 11.71 -17.74
N ALA A 261 -9.00 11.78 -19.04
CA ALA A 261 -8.25 12.91 -19.59
C ALA A 261 -9.12 14.17 -19.53
N ALA A 262 -8.69 15.13 -18.72
CA ALA A 262 -9.37 16.40 -18.46
C ALA A 262 -8.42 17.34 -17.70
N SER A 263 -8.86 18.57 -17.47
CA SER A 263 -8.20 19.50 -16.56
C SER A 263 -8.82 19.45 -15.17
N TYR A 264 -7.99 19.52 -14.13
CA TYR A 264 -8.38 19.44 -12.73
C TYR A 264 -7.81 20.62 -11.96
N THR A 265 -8.60 21.22 -11.05
CA THR A 265 -8.20 22.44 -10.32
C THR A 265 -7.72 22.18 -8.90
N ALA A 266 -8.07 21.03 -8.33
CA ALA A 266 -7.71 20.68 -6.96
C ALA A 266 -7.61 19.16 -6.78
N VAL A 267 -6.86 18.79 -5.74
CA VAL A 267 -6.85 17.45 -5.15
C VAL A 267 -7.50 17.54 -3.77
N ASN A 268 -8.37 16.60 -3.45
CA ASN A 268 -8.97 16.47 -2.13
C ASN A 268 -8.53 15.15 -1.50
N VAL A 269 -7.87 15.23 -0.35
CA VAL A 269 -7.44 14.08 0.44
C VAL A 269 -8.32 14.01 1.68
N THR A 270 -9.14 12.96 1.75
CA THR A 270 -10.02 12.74 2.91
C THR A 270 -9.32 11.84 3.90
N VAL A 271 -9.23 12.29 5.14
CA VAL A 271 -8.58 11.57 6.24
C VAL A 271 -9.57 11.32 7.38
N SER A 272 -9.40 10.19 8.06
CA SER A 272 -10.08 9.98 9.34
C SER A 272 -9.37 10.78 10.44
N ALA A 273 -9.80 10.65 11.71
CA ALA A 273 -9.15 11.36 12.80
C ALA A 273 -7.66 10.95 12.90
N PRO A 274 -6.71 11.87 12.63
CA PRO A 274 -5.29 11.57 12.78
C PRO A 274 -4.92 11.53 14.26
N SER A 275 -3.83 10.85 14.58
CA SER A 275 -3.29 10.77 15.94
C SER A 275 -1.78 10.94 15.91
N ALA A 276 -1.22 11.57 16.93
CA ALA A 276 0.22 11.71 17.10
C ALA A 276 0.64 11.37 18.53
N VAL A 277 1.92 11.10 18.73
CA VAL A 277 2.51 10.77 20.02
C VAL A 277 3.60 11.77 20.31
N LEU A 278 3.40 12.59 21.34
CA LEU A 278 4.32 13.61 21.80
C LEU A 278 5.17 13.08 22.95
N PHE A 279 6.48 13.28 22.90
CA PHE A 279 7.34 13.26 24.08
C PHE A 279 7.47 14.67 24.66
N ASN A 280 7.05 14.89 25.89
CA ASN A 280 7.18 16.19 26.52
C ASN A 280 8.55 16.34 27.21
N GLY A 281 9.51 16.94 26.50
CA GLY A 281 10.82 17.31 27.04
C GLY A 281 10.95 18.79 27.45
N SER A 282 9.84 19.52 27.64
CA SER A 282 9.87 20.98 27.81
C SER A 282 10.32 21.47 29.19
N GLY A 283 10.49 20.58 30.18
CA GLY A 283 10.77 20.95 31.56
C GLY A 283 9.52 21.29 32.39
N ALA A 284 8.34 21.39 31.77
CA ALA A 284 7.05 21.63 32.42
C ALA A 284 5.95 20.73 31.83
N ALA A 285 4.78 20.68 32.47
CA ALA A 285 3.64 19.96 31.91
C ALA A 285 3.03 20.74 30.72
N ILE A 286 2.63 20.00 29.67
CA ILE A 286 1.87 20.52 28.54
C ILE A 286 0.46 19.95 28.66
N GLY A 287 -0.47 20.72 29.21
CA GLY A 287 -1.81 20.24 29.54
C GLY A 287 -1.73 19.11 30.57
N SER A 288 -2.30 17.95 30.25
CA SER A 288 -2.18 16.73 31.06
C SER A 288 -0.89 15.94 30.81
N CYS A 289 -0.06 16.37 29.87
CA CYS A 289 1.18 15.70 29.55
C CYS A 289 2.30 16.14 30.49
N ALA A 290 2.63 15.30 31.47
CA ALA A 290 3.72 15.58 32.40
C ALA A 290 5.07 15.73 31.68
N ASN A 291 6.03 16.43 32.29
CA ASN A 291 7.40 16.48 31.79
C ASN A 291 8.02 15.07 31.81
N ALA A 292 8.85 14.76 30.81
CA ALA A 292 9.43 13.45 30.53
C ALA A 292 8.41 12.32 30.33
N ALA A 293 7.17 12.65 29.94
CA ALA A 293 6.12 11.69 29.63
C ALA A 293 5.82 11.66 28.12
N VAL A 294 5.22 10.54 27.69
CA VAL A 294 4.68 10.37 26.34
C VAL A 294 3.16 10.47 26.37
N CYS A 295 2.59 11.24 25.44
CA CYS A 295 1.17 11.56 25.42
C CYS A 295 0.59 11.48 24.02
N ALA A 296 -0.62 10.95 23.92
CA ALA A 296 -1.35 10.93 22.67
C ALA A 296 -1.96 12.32 22.40
N LEU A 297 -1.83 12.76 21.16
CA LEU A 297 -2.48 13.92 20.58
C LEU A 297 -3.50 13.44 19.57
N GLN A 298 -4.72 13.96 19.65
CA GLN A 298 -5.79 13.58 18.74
C GLN A 298 -6.15 14.75 17.83
N GLY A 299 -6.39 14.44 16.56
CA GLY A 299 -6.99 15.36 15.60
C GLY A 299 -8.44 15.01 15.30
N LYS A 300 -8.98 15.69 14.29
CA LYS A 300 -10.33 15.46 13.77
C LYS A 300 -10.27 14.99 12.32
N ALA A 301 -11.22 14.16 11.92
CA ALA A 301 -11.40 13.80 10.53
C ALA A 301 -11.65 15.05 9.69
N ALA A 302 -11.07 15.09 8.50
CA ALA A 302 -11.12 16.26 7.63
C ALA A 302 -10.92 15.87 6.16
N THR A 303 -11.28 16.79 5.28
CA THR A 303 -10.86 16.77 3.88
C THR A 303 -9.89 17.91 3.68
N ILE A 304 -8.64 17.57 3.33
CA ILE A 304 -7.59 18.53 3.02
C ILE A 304 -7.66 18.78 1.52
N THR A 305 -7.93 20.03 1.14
CA THR A 305 -8.01 20.44 -0.26
C THR A 305 -6.87 21.40 -0.56
N PHE A 306 -6.12 21.11 -1.62
CA PHE A 306 -5.11 22.03 -2.13
C PHE A 306 -5.24 22.19 -3.63
N SER A 307 -4.85 23.38 -4.10
CA SER A 307 -4.75 23.71 -5.51
C SER A 307 -3.34 23.43 -6.02
N PHE A 308 -3.21 23.20 -7.33
CA PHE A 308 -1.91 22.96 -7.95
C PHE A 308 -1.01 24.21 -7.87
N PRO A 309 0.33 24.04 -7.82
CA PRO A 309 1.28 25.14 -7.78
C PRO A 309 1.00 26.15 -8.90
N THR A 310 1.21 27.45 -8.62
CA THR A 310 0.97 28.59 -9.54
C THR A 310 -0.50 28.85 -9.93
N GLY A 311 -1.46 28.09 -9.41
CA GLY A 311 -2.89 28.26 -9.71
C GLY A 311 -3.32 27.71 -11.08
N ALA A 312 -2.39 27.15 -11.86
CA ALA A 312 -2.69 26.50 -13.13
C ALA A 312 -3.32 25.11 -12.89
N PRO A 313 -4.35 24.70 -13.65
CA PRO A 313 -4.95 23.38 -13.49
C PRO A 313 -4.00 22.27 -13.94
N LEU A 314 -4.07 21.11 -13.28
CA LEU A 314 -3.46 19.88 -13.76
C LEU A 314 -4.17 19.42 -15.04
N VAL A 315 -3.45 19.35 -16.15
CA VAL A 315 -3.99 18.88 -17.43
C VAL A 315 -3.56 17.44 -17.67
N LEU A 316 -4.51 16.51 -17.67
CA LEU A 316 -4.29 15.12 -18.04
C LEU A 316 -4.71 14.91 -19.49
N THR A 317 -3.77 14.50 -20.32
CA THR A 317 -4.00 14.15 -21.73
C THR A 317 -4.16 12.63 -21.90
N ALA A 318 -4.82 12.21 -22.98
CA ALA A 318 -5.04 10.78 -23.24
C ALA A 318 -3.71 10.04 -23.41
N ASN A 319 -3.59 8.87 -22.78
CA ASN A 319 -2.40 8.02 -22.75
C ASN A 319 -1.18 8.63 -22.03
N GLN A 320 -1.36 9.75 -21.32
CA GLN A 320 -0.33 10.30 -20.45
C GLN A 320 -0.25 9.50 -19.15
N HIS A 321 0.96 9.35 -18.63
CA HIS A 321 1.18 8.99 -17.24
C HIS A 321 1.61 10.21 -16.45
N GLN A 322 0.79 10.61 -15.49
CA GLN A 322 1.09 11.69 -14.56
C GLN A 322 1.43 11.13 -13.17
N TRP A 323 2.45 11.70 -12.55
CA TRP A 323 2.72 11.50 -11.13
C TRP A 323 2.30 12.72 -10.31
N LEU A 324 1.79 12.49 -9.11
CA LEU A 324 1.61 13.53 -8.10
C LEU A 324 2.24 13.06 -6.79
N GLY A 325 3.18 13.83 -6.27
CA GLY A 325 3.68 13.65 -4.91
C GLY A 325 2.80 14.41 -3.93
N LEU A 326 2.28 13.75 -2.92
CA LEU A 326 1.63 14.37 -1.78
C LEU A 326 2.72 14.74 -0.76
N ASP A 327 2.99 16.02 -0.60
CA ASP A 327 3.98 16.51 0.36
C ASP A 327 3.25 17.05 1.58
N PHE A 328 3.29 16.25 2.65
CA PHE A 328 2.74 16.62 3.94
C PHE A 328 3.74 17.51 4.68
N ASN A 329 3.25 18.42 5.51
CA ASN A 329 4.08 19.17 6.43
C ASN A 329 3.38 19.10 7.78
N TYR A 330 3.66 18.04 8.54
CA TYR A 330 2.95 17.87 9.80
C TYR A 330 3.34 18.94 10.82
N ASN A 331 4.48 19.64 10.66
CA ASN A 331 4.80 20.77 11.52
C ASN A 331 3.70 21.85 11.47
N ASN A 332 3.06 22.05 10.31
CA ASN A 332 1.90 22.94 10.20
C ASN A 332 0.62 22.33 10.81
N ALA A 333 0.55 21.01 10.94
CA ALA A 333 -0.59 20.31 11.54
C ALA A 333 -0.52 20.26 13.08
N ILE A 334 0.66 20.45 13.68
CA ILE A 334 0.82 20.50 15.13
C ILE A 334 0.55 21.93 15.60
N VAL A 335 -0.62 22.15 16.18
CA VAL A 335 -1.04 23.46 16.68
C VAL A 335 -0.76 23.55 18.16
N SER A 336 0.05 24.54 18.54
CA SER A 336 0.36 24.86 19.93
C SER A 336 -0.51 26.03 20.40
N ALA A 337 -1.20 25.84 21.52
CA ALA A 337 -1.91 26.90 22.25
C ALA A 337 -1.36 26.97 23.68
N THR A 338 -1.68 28.04 24.42
CA THR A 338 -1.20 28.22 25.79
C THR A 338 -1.57 27.03 26.67
N GLY A 339 -0.57 26.20 27.02
CA GLY A 339 -0.75 25.02 27.86
C GLY A 339 -1.34 23.79 27.16
N SER A 340 -1.43 23.74 25.83
CA SER A 340 -1.90 22.54 25.11
C SER A 340 -1.32 22.42 23.70
N ILE A 341 -1.16 21.18 23.22
CA ILE A 341 -0.79 20.88 21.83
C ILE A 341 -1.88 19.97 21.24
N THR A 342 -2.28 20.22 20.00
CA THR A 342 -3.31 19.44 19.28
C THR A 342 -2.91 19.19 17.84
N VAL A 343 -3.59 18.25 17.17
CA VAL A 343 -3.43 18.00 15.73
C VAL A 343 -4.59 18.64 14.97
N ASP A 344 -4.27 19.49 14.00
CA ASP A 344 -5.24 20.09 13.08
C ASP A 344 -4.71 20.06 11.65
N VAL A 345 -5.21 19.11 10.86
CA VAL A 345 -4.81 18.93 9.46
C VAL A 345 -5.51 19.89 8.49
N THR A 346 -6.36 20.78 9.00
CA THR A 346 -7.02 21.82 8.19
C THR A 346 -6.22 23.11 8.12
N GLN A 347 -5.09 23.18 8.85
CA GLN A 347 -4.20 24.34 8.79
C GLN A 347 -3.64 24.53 7.38
N PRO A 348 -3.39 25.79 6.96
CA PRO A 348 -2.80 26.07 5.66
C PRO A 348 -1.47 25.35 5.47
N ASN A 349 -1.21 24.90 4.24
CA ASN A 349 0.05 24.25 3.84
C ASN A 349 0.40 22.99 4.64
N VAL A 350 -0.57 22.31 5.26
CA VAL A 350 -0.38 20.98 5.84
C VAL A 350 -0.14 19.92 4.76
N LEU A 351 -0.73 20.11 3.58
CA LEU A 351 -0.56 19.21 2.45
C LEU A 351 -0.48 20.01 1.16
N THR A 352 0.52 19.69 0.33
CA THR A 352 0.69 20.26 -1.00
C THR A 352 0.89 19.14 -2.03
N ALA A 353 0.84 19.48 -3.32
CA ALA A 353 1.24 18.57 -4.39
C ALA A 353 2.51 19.00 -5.08
N LEU A 354 3.36 18.00 -5.31
CA LEU A 354 4.50 18.05 -6.19
C LEU A 354 4.10 17.44 -7.54
N THR A 355 4.45 18.14 -8.62
CA THR A 355 4.28 17.66 -10.01
C THR A 355 5.61 17.34 -10.68
N THR A 356 6.72 17.61 -9.99
CA THR A 356 8.09 17.31 -10.40
C THR A 356 8.74 16.40 -9.35
N PRO A 357 9.38 15.29 -9.75
CA PRO A 357 10.10 14.42 -8.82
C PRO A 357 11.13 15.18 -8.00
N LEU A 358 11.37 14.74 -6.77
CA LEU A 358 12.40 15.31 -5.91
C LEU A 358 13.79 15.13 -6.55
N THR A 359 14.67 16.12 -6.39
CA THR A 359 16.07 15.99 -6.76
C THR A 359 16.67 14.79 -6.05
N GLY A 360 17.36 13.90 -6.77
CA GLY A 360 17.93 12.67 -6.20
C GLY A 360 17.13 11.40 -6.49
N VAL A 361 15.91 11.52 -6.99
CA VAL A 361 15.22 10.41 -7.66
C VAL A 361 15.89 10.17 -9.02
N SER A 362 16.07 8.90 -9.39
CA SER A 362 16.66 8.49 -10.67
C SER A 362 16.01 9.22 -11.85
N ASN A 363 16.84 9.66 -12.82
CA ASN A 363 16.36 10.47 -13.92
C ASN A 363 15.25 9.77 -14.71
N GLY A 364 14.09 10.42 -14.81
CA GLY A 364 12.92 9.90 -15.51
C GLY A 364 12.01 9.03 -14.66
N ASP A 365 12.35 8.71 -13.41
CA ASP A 365 11.46 8.05 -12.45
C ASP A 365 10.70 9.07 -11.59
N PHE A 366 9.70 8.61 -10.84
CA PHE A 366 8.76 9.47 -10.13
C PHE A 366 9.08 9.67 -8.65
N ALA A 367 9.37 8.60 -7.91
CA ALA A 367 9.66 8.70 -6.47
C ALA A 367 10.40 7.46 -5.98
N ASN A 368 11.25 7.63 -4.96
CA ASN A 368 11.72 6.50 -4.16
C ASN A 368 10.55 5.95 -3.32
N ILE A 369 10.54 4.64 -3.10
CA ILE A 369 9.61 3.93 -2.21
C ILE A 369 10.48 3.25 -1.16
N ASP A 370 10.51 3.82 0.04
CA ASP A 370 11.47 3.42 1.06
C ASP A 370 10.84 2.48 2.09
N ASP A 371 11.60 1.46 2.47
CA ASP A 371 11.37 0.60 3.63
C ASP A 371 9.94 0.05 3.76
N PHE A 372 9.40 -0.48 2.65
CA PHE A 372 8.12 -1.19 2.65
C PHE A 372 8.32 -2.59 3.21
N THR A 373 7.97 -2.76 4.48
CA THR A 373 8.02 -4.05 5.16
C THR A 373 6.68 -4.76 5.08
N GLY A 374 6.72 -6.05 4.78
CA GLY A 374 5.54 -6.89 4.84
C GLY A 374 5.83 -8.36 4.64
N GLN A 375 4.77 -9.16 4.77
CA GLN A 375 4.82 -10.58 4.51
C GLN A 375 4.79 -10.85 3.00
N VAL A 376 5.62 -11.75 2.52
CA VAL A 376 5.64 -12.19 1.13
C VAL A 376 4.39 -13.02 0.82
N THR A 377 3.51 -12.50 -0.02
CA THR A 377 2.28 -13.19 -0.44
C THR A 377 2.36 -13.79 -1.84
N ALA A 378 3.30 -13.31 -2.67
CA ALA A 378 3.62 -13.91 -3.97
C ALA A 378 5.09 -13.62 -4.32
N ILE A 379 5.75 -14.59 -4.96
CA ILE A 379 7.14 -14.47 -5.37
C ILE A 379 7.37 -15.24 -6.67
N SER A 380 8.19 -14.68 -7.55
CA SER A 380 8.66 -15.31 -8.79
C SER A 380 10.16 -15.09 -8.94
N SER A 381 10.75 -15.50 -10.06
CA SER A 381 12.17 -15.26 -10.34
C SER A 381 12.55 -13.78 -10.49
N SER A 382 11.58 -12.89 -10.71
CA SER A 382 11.83 -11.48 -11.03
C SER A 382 10.81 -10.52 -10.41
N SER A 383 10.00 -10.98 -9.46
CA SER A 383 9.00 -10.14 -8.80
C SER A 383 8.67 -10.67 -7.42
N ILE A 384 8.33 -9.75 -6.53
CA ILE A 384 7.88 -10.02 -5.17
C ILE A 384 6.64 -9.18 -4.86
N THR A 385 5.68 -9.75 -4.13
CA THR A 385 4.52 -9.04 -3.61
C THR A 385 4.51 -9.15 -2.10
N LEU A 386 4.50 -8.00 -1.44
CA LEU A 386 4.50 -7.85 0.00
C LEU A 386 3.15 -7.35 0.48
N LYS A 387 2.69 -7.85 1.62
CA LYS A 387 1.51 -7.35 2.32
C LYS A 387 1.92 -6.88 3.71
N SER A 388 1.81 -5.58 3.93
CA SER A 388 1.90 -4.94 5.23
C SER A 388 0.56 -5.06 5.96
N THR A 389 0.60 -5.20 7.29
CA THR A 389 -0.58 -5.15 8.17
C THR A 389 -1.25 -3.77 8.16
N VAL A 390 -0.48 -2.71 7.89
CA VAL A 390 -0.87 -1.31 8.08
C VAL A 390 -0.84 -0.47 6.79
N ARG A 391 0.04 -0.81 5.83
CA ARG A 391 0.25 -0.06 4.57
C ARG A 391 -0.37 -0.70 3.32
N GLY A 392 -1.01 -1.86 3.43
CA GLY A 392 -1.61 -2.57 2.29
C GLY A 392 -0.61 -3.46 1.55
N SER A 393 -0.72 -3.54 0.22
CA SER A 393 0.12 -4.44 -0.60
C SER A 393 0.96 -3.67 -1.61
N LEU A 394 2.19 -4.14 -1.82
CA LEU A 394 3.14 -3.61 -2.80
C LEU A 394 3.67 -4.76 -3.64
N THR A 395 3.62 -4.61 -4.96
CA THR A 395 4.29 -5.53 -5.90
C THR A 395 5.44 -4.79 -6.57
N ALA A 396 6.61 -5.41 -6.58
CA ALA A 396 7.79 -4.86 -7.22
C ALA A 396 8.45 -5.87 -8.16
N SER A 397 9.12 -5.36 -9.19
CA SER A 397 10.05 -6.11 -10.02
C SER A 397 11.39 -6.20 -9.30
N ILE A 398 12.02 -7.38 -9.31
CA ILE A 398 13.30 -7.65 -8.67
C ILE A 398 14.27 -8.13 -9.75
N THR A 399 15.40 -7.44 -9.88
CA THR A 399 16.49 -7.89 -10.76
C THR A 399 17.44 -8.79 -9.97
N SER A 400 18.27 -9.58 -10.66
CA SER A 400 19.25 -10.45 -10.00
C SER A 400 20.43 -9.70 -9.37
N THR A 401 20.46 -8.35 -9.44
CA THR A 401 21.60 -7.52 -9.05
C THR A 401 21.30 -6.60 -7.88
N ILE A 402 20.06 -6.58 -7.36
CA ILE A 402 19.78 -5.74 -6.19
C ILE A 402 20.58 -6.26 -4.98
N PRO A 403 21.17 -5.37 -4.16
CA PRO A 403 21.72 -5.76 -2.87
C PRO A 403 20.64 -6.42 -2.01
N VAL A 404 21.05 -7.45 -1.27
CA VAL A 404 20.23 -8.09 -0.25
C VAL A 404 20.97 -8.08 1.06
N ASN A 405 20.36 -7.46 2.07
CA ASN A 405 20.86 -7.49 3.42
C ASN A 405 20.21 -8.62 4.22
N ASP A 406 21.02 -9.34 4.98
CA ASP A 406 20.57 -10.40 5.89
C ASP A 406 21.32 -10.26 7.22
N PRO A 407 20.90 -9.30 8.06
CA PRO A 407 21.60 -8.97 9.30
C PRO A 407 21.59 -10.10 10.33
N GLN A 408 20.82 -11.16 10.08
CA GLN A 408 20.68 -12.31 10.97
C GLN A 408 21.24 -13.61 10.37
N SER A 409 21.84 -13.54 9.18
CA SER A 409 22.43 -14.70 8.49
C SER A 409 21.45 -15.87 8.34
N GLN A 410 20.16 -15.57 8.10
CA GLN A 410 19.11 -16.57 7.92
C GLN A 410 19.12 -17.22 6.53
N CYS A 411 19.75 -16.56 5.56
CA CYS A 411 19.82 -16.93 4.16
C CYS A 411 21.20 -17.49 3.81
N THR A 412 21.29 -18.80 3.60
CA THR A 412 22.53 -19.48 3.20
C THR A 412 22.67 -19.67 1.67
N GLY A 413 21.69 -19.19 0.90
CA GLY A 413 21.57 -19.42 -0.55
C GLY A 413 22.28 -18.35 -1.38
N GLY A 414 23.51 -18.65 -1.85
CA GLY A 414 24.38 -17.72 -2.55
C GLY A 414 23.75 -16.78 -3.58
N GLY A 415 24.04 -15.48 -3.42
CA GLY A 415 24.15 -14.46 -4.47
C GLY A 415 22.91 -14.04 -5.26
N LYS A 416 21.76 -14.72 -5.14
CA LYS A 416 20.51 -14.30 -5.81
C LYS A 416 19.53 -13.69 -4.80
N PRO A 417 18.93 -12.52 -5.08
CA PRO A 417 18.13 -11.81 -4.08
C PRO A 417 16.95 -12.58 -3.49
N LEU A 418 16.36 -13.50 -4.27
CA LEU A 418 15.13 -14.21 -3.92
C LEU A 418 15.35 -15.70 -3.63
N SER A 419 16.59 -16.21 -3.56
CA SER A 419 16.88 -17.65 -3.47
C SER A 419 16.40 -18.31 -2.18
N CYS A 420 16.36 -17.57 -1.08
CA CYS A 420 16.04 -18.03 0.27
C CYS A 420 14.75 -17.41 0.84
N ILE A 421 14.09 -16.55 0.06
CA ILE A 421 12.84 -15.91 0.43
C ILE A 421 11.70 -16.80 -0.07
N GLN A 422 10.74 -17.08 0.80
CA GLN A 422 9.61 -17.92 0.49
C GLN A 422 8.30 -17.16 0.74
N MET A 423 7.20 -17.69 0.23
CA MET A 423 5.88 -17.18 0.65
C MET A 423 5.74 -17.36 2.17
N GLY A 424 5.34 -16.30 2.86
CA GLY A 424 5.24 -16.26 4.31
C GLY A 424 6.39 -15.53 5.01
N SER A 425 7.57 -15.39 4.37
CA SER A 425 8.71 -14.62 4.92
C SER A 425 8.35 -13.14 5.14
N ILE A 426 9.04 -12.47 6.05
CA ILE A 426 8.97 -11.02 6.26
C ILE A 426 10.22 -10.38 5.69
N VAL A 427 10.03 -9.41 4.80
CA VAL A 427 11.14 -8.67 4.17
C VAL A 427 10.81 -7.19 4.14
N SER A 428 11.83 -6.35 4.12
CA SER A 428 11.69 -4.93 3.82
C SER A 428 12.25 -4.61 2.45
N LEU A 429 11.49 -3.88 1.64
CA LEU A 429 11.87 -3.53 0.28
C LEU A 429 12.08 -2.01 0.16
N GLN A 430 13.21 -1.63 -0.42
CA GLN A 430 13.39 -0.31 -1.01
C GLN A 430 13.26 -0.40 -2.53
N GLY A 431 12.73 0.64 -3.16
CA GLY A 431 12.55 0.67 -4.60
C GLY A 431 12.30 2.06 -5.16
N VAL A 432 12.00 2.10 -6.45
CA VAL A 432 11.69 3.31 -7.20
C VAL A 432 10.39 3.09 -7.97
N LEU A 433 9.47 4.05 -7.84
CA LEU A 433 8.29 4.18 -8.68
C LEU A 433 8.71 4.78 -10.03
N THR A 434 8.61 3.99 -11.09
CA THR A 434 9.03 4.39 -12.44
C THR A 434 8.01 5.30 -13.12
N ASN A 435 8.40 5.94 -14.22
CA ASN A 435 7.46 6.71 -15.06
C ASN A 435 6.36 5.88 -15.74
N THR A 436 6.44 4.55 -15.67
CA THR A 436 5.39 3.62 -16.12
C THR A 436 4.51 3.15 -14.96
N GLY A 437 4.74 3.66 -13.74
CA GLY A 437 4.05 3.29 -12.51
C GLY A 437 4.29 1.86 -12.04
N ALA A 438 5.32 1.20 -12.57
CA ALA A 438 5.85 0.00 -11.95
C ALA A 438 6.73 0.39 -10.76
N VAL A 439 6.88 -0.51 -9.80
CA VAL A 439 7.88 -0.36 -8.74
C VAL A 439 9.01 -1.32 -9.03
N ASN A 440 10.22 -0.79 -9.13
CA ASN A 440 11.44 -1.58 -9.28
C ASN A 440 12.16 -1.59 -7.94
N GLY A 441 12.42 -2.78 -7.40
CA GLY A 441 13.23 -2.92 -6.19
C GLY A 441 14.65 -2.45 -6.42
N THR A 442 15.21 -1.77 -5.44
CA THR A 442 16.60 -1.31 -5.41
C THR A 442 17.40 -2.01 -4.31
N GLU A 443 16.73 -2.50 -3.26
CA GLU A 443 17.35 -3.23 -2.16
C GLU A 443 16.30 -4.05 -1.40
N LEU A 444 16.74 -5.13 -0.76
CA LEU A 444 15.88 -6.01 0.00
C LEU A 444 16.55 -6.44 1.32
N ASP A 445 15.88 -6.18 2.44
CA ASP A 445 16.29 -6.64 3.76
C ASP A 445 15.50 -7.89 4.15
N ILE A 446 16.21 -8.94 4.57
CA ILE A 446 15.60 -10.15 5.14
C ILE A 446 15.42 -9.93 6.65
N ILE A 447 14.15 -9.82 7.06
CA ILE A 447 13.81 -9.60 8.47
C ILE A 447 13.49 -10.93 9.16
N ASP A 448 12.68 -11.76 8.49
CA ASP A 448 12.46 -13.15 8.87
C ASP A 448 12.28 -14.03 7.64
N ALA A 449 13.28 -14.86 7.33
CA ALA A 449 13.20 -15.82 6.24
C ALA A 449 12.19 -16.97 6.48
N SER A 450 11.70 -17.16 7.71
CA SER A 450 10.77 -18.24 8.06
C SER A 450 9.44 -18.15 7.31
N THR A 451 8.86 -19.28 6.93
CA THR A 451 7.48 -19.36 6.39
C THR A 451 6.40 -19.24 7.47
N SER A 452 6.80 -19.31 8.74
CA SER A 452 5.97 -19.06 9.92
C SER A 452 6.73 -18.10 10.82
N PRO A 453 6.78 -16.82 10.45
CA PRO A 453 7.59 -15.84 11.17
C PRO A 453 6.94 -15.52 12.52
N VAL A 454 7.78 -15.11 13.47
CA VAL A 454 7.33 -14.63 14.79
C VAL A 454 6.68 -13.25 14.66
N ASP A 455 5.92 -12.83 15.67
CA ASP A 455 5.43 -11.47 15.72
C ASP A 455 6.60 -10.49 15.88
N GLU A 456 6.56 -9.40 15.13
CA GLU A 456 7.57 -8.34 15.18
C GLU A 456 6.93 -6.98 15.36
N ALA A 457 7.56 -6.16 16.19
CA ALA A 457 7.17 -4.77 16.43
C ALA A 457 8.37 -3.85 16.21
N GLU A 458 8.21 -2.84 15.36
CA GLU A 458 9.23 -1.84 15.06
C GLU A 458 8.80 -0.47 15.60
N GLY A 459 9.71 0.24 16.25
CA GLY A 459 9.38 1.53 16.86
C GLY A 459 10.57 2.28 17.43
N THR A 460 10.32 3.53 17.82
CA THR A 460 11.32 4.40 18.45
C THR A 460 11.35 4.17 19.95
N LEU A 461 12.54 3.87 20.47
CA LEU A 461 12.78 3.72 21.90
C LEU A 461 12.73 5.06 22.62
N TYR A 462 12.21 5.08 23.84
CA TYR A 462 12.31 6.21 24.76
C TYR A 462 12.54 5.74 26.19
N ALA A 463 13.10 6.64 26.99
CA ALA A 463 13.22 6.41 28.42
C ALA A 463 11.82 6.50 29.06
N ASN A 464 11.27 5.37 29.50
CA ASN A 464 10.00 5.33 30.23
C ASN A 464 10.21 4.82 31.66
N PRO A 465 10.07 5.67 32.70
CA PRO A 465 10.14 5.21 34.09
C PRO A 465 8.98 4.26 34.46
N GLY A 466 7.90 4.22 33.67
CA GLY A 466 6.76 3.33 33.86
C GLY A 466 6.97 1.89 33.33
N CYS A 467 8.02 1.61 32.56
CA CYS A 467 8.35 0.26 32.14
C CYS A 467 9.28 -0.38 33.19
N ALA A 468 8.72 -1.16 34.11
CA ALA A 468 9.39 -1.63 35.33
C ALA A 468 10.65 -2.51 35.14
N SER A 469 10.98 -2.93 33.91
CA SER A 469 12.16 -3.78 33.62
C SER A 469 12.72 -3.65 32.20
N GLY A 470 12.46 -2.53 31.49
CA GLY A 470 12.95 -2.40 30.12
C GLY A 470 12.68 -1.07 29.43
N PHE A 471 12.57 -1.09 28.11
CA PHE A 471 12.46 0.10 27.28
C PHE A 471 11.00 0.42 26.95
N GLY A 472 10.66 1.71 26.94
CA GLY A 472 9.44 2.15 26.25
C GLY A 472 9.70 2.20 24.76
N MET A 473 8.74 1.74 23.95
CA MET A 473 8.77 1.84 22.50
C MET A 473 7.45 2.42 21.99
N ILE A 474 7.53 3.38 21.08
CA ILE A 474 6.37 3.87 20.32
C ILE A 474 6.37 3.19 18.95
N LEU A 475 5.32 2.43 18.67
CA LEU A 475 5.21 1.59 17.48
C LEU A 475 5.12 2.45 16.20
N SER A 476 5.95 2.14 15.21
CA SER A 476 5.98 2.77 13.89
C SER A 476 5.77 1.78 12.74
N ASP A 477 5.94 0.47 12.97
CA ASP A 477 5.54 -0.61 12.06
C ASP A 477 5.39 -1.93 12.81
N SER A 478 4.70 -2.91 12.22
CA SER A 478 4.59 -4.25 12.81
C SER A 478 4.35 -5.32 11.76
N SER A 479 4.76 -6.54 12.08
CA SER A 479 4.44 -7.74 11.30
C SER A 479 3.92 -8.79 12.28
N ILE A 480 2.60 -8.83 12.43
CA ILE A 480 1.91 -9.67 13.40
C ILE A 480 1.25 -10.82 12.64
N THR A 481 1.63 -12.06 12.96
CA THR A 481 1.14 -13.28 12.34
C THR A 481 0.28 -14.12 13.27
N SER A 482 0.32 -13.84 14.58
CA SER A 482 -0.41 -14.58 15.61
C SER A 482 -1.68 -13.86 16.11
N SER A 483 -2.47 -14.52 16.97
CA SER A 483 -3.57 -13.91 17.73
C SER A 483 -3.08 -13.09 18.94
N SER A 484 -1.87 -12.54 18.86
CA SER A 484 -1.23 -11.75 19.91
C SER A 484 -2.00 -10.46 20.21
N PRO A 485 -1.93 -9.94 21.45
CA PRO A 485 -2.43 -8.60 21.80
C PRO A 485 -1.88 -7.46 20.91
N LEU A 486 -0.76 -7.69 20.21
CA LEU A 486 -0.20 -6.73 19.27
C LEU A 486 -1.03 -6.55 18.00
N VAL A 487 -1.98 -7.44 17.69
CA VAL A 487 -2.82 -7.34 16.47
C VAL A 487 -3.68 -6.07 16.44
N THR A 488 -4.02 -5.51 17.61
CA THR A 488 -4.76 -4.26 17.72
C THR A 488 -3.86 -3.03 17.88
N ALA A 489 -2.54 -3.21 17.93
CA ALA A 489 -1.59 -2.11 18.06
C ALA A 489 -1.42 -1.41 16.71
N GLY A 490 -2.00 -0.22 16.58
CA GLY A 490 -1.71 0.68 15.47
C GLY A 490 -0.43 1.48 15.69
N PHE A 491 -0.05 2.27 14.69
CA PHE A 491 0.99 3.28 14.85
C PHE A 491 0.73 4.15 16.10
N GLY A 492 1.81 4.53 16.78
CA GLY A 492 1.76 5.29 18.02
C GLY A 492 1.42 4.47 19.28
N ALA A 493 1.14 3.16 19.15
CA ALA A 493 0.91 2.31 20.32
C ALA A 493 2.14 2.26 21.24
N ASN A 494 1.89 2.30 22.54
CA ASN A 494 2.93 2.24 23.56
C ASN A 494 3.19 0.79 23.99
N ILE A 495 4.45 0.37 23.85
CA ILE A 495 4.90 -0.99 24.20
C ILE A 495 6.01 -0.87 25.25
N CYS A 496 5.86 -1.58 26.37
CA CYS A 496 6.96 -1.83 27.30
C CYS A 496 7.66 -3.12 26.91
N LEU A 497 8.90 -3.00 26.44
CA LEU A 497 9.73 -4.11 26.00
C LEU A 497 10.67 -4.56 27.11
N THR A 498 10.63 -5.84 27.45
CA THR A 498 11.63 -6.50 28.32
C THR A 498 12.47 -7.48 27.50
N LEU A 499 13.76 -7.60 27.82
CA LEU A 499 14.66 -8.56 27.18
C LEU A 499 14.41 -9.97 27.72
N GLY A 500 14.24 -10.95 26.82
CA GLY A 500 14.27 -12.36 27.19
C GLY A 500 15.67 -12.83 27.59
N THR A 501 15.75 -13.94 28.33
CA THR A 501 17.00 -14.46 28.94
C THR A 501 18.12 -14.79 27.94
N ASN A 502 17.79 -15.00 26.66
CA ASN A 502 18.75 -15.27 25.58
C ASN A 502 18.49 -14.36 24.37
N ALA A 503 18.08 -13.11 24.62
CA ALA A 503 17.78 -12.19 23.54
C ALA A 503 19.03 -11.93 22.66
N THR A 504 18.85 -11.88 21.35
CA THR A 504 19.91 -11.53 20.40
C THR A 504 19.86 -10.04 20.03
N PHE A 505 20.98 -9.48 19.62
CA PHE A 505 21.06 -8.11 19.10
C PHE A 505 21.82 -8.14 17.78
N THR A 506 21.24 -7.54 16.74
CA THR A 506 21.87 -7.35 15.44
C THR A 506 21.65 -5.92 14.96
N ILE A 507 22.49 -5.49 14.03
CA ILE A 507 22.36 -4.19 13.36
C ILE A 507 22.01 -4.48 11.91
N ASP A 508 20.96 -3.84 11.44
CA ASP A 508 20.58 -3.83 10.04
C ASP A 508 21.23 -2.64 9.34
N ASP A 509 22.30 -2.91 8.60
CA ASP A 509 23.06 -1.91 7.87
C ASP A 509 22.53 -1.63 6.45
N GLY A 510 21.49 -2.34 5.98
CA GLY A 510 20.80 -2.14 4.69
C GLY A 510 21.70 -1.65 3.55
N ILE A 511 21.39 -0.47 2.99
CA ILE A 511 22.16 0.12 1.88
C ILE A 511 23.63 0.39 2.20
N LEU A 512 23.98 0.43 3.48
CA LEU A 512 25.33 0.61 3.97
C LEU A 512 26.09 -0.71 4.15
N THR A 513 25.54 -1.85 3.73
CA THR A 513 26.29 -3.11 3.70
C THR A 513 27.61 -2.93 2.95
N ASN A 514 28.70 -3.44 3.53
CA ASN A 514 30.09 -3.28 3.08
C ASN A 514 30.70 -1.87 3.23
N GLN A 515 30.01 -0.91 3.86
CA GLN A 515 30.56 0.43 4.13
C GLN A 515 31.34 0.53 5.45
N GLY A 516 31.51 -0.59 6.17
CA GLY A 516 32.21 -0.64 7.45
C GLY A 516 31.42 0.02 8.59
N VAL A 517 30.09 -0.13 8.58
CA VAL A 517 29.22 0.37 9.66
C VAL A 517 29.65 -0.24 11.01
N PRO A 518 29.73 0.56 12.10
CA PRO A 518 30.14 0.06 13.40
C PRO A 518 29.26 -1.08 13.93
N THR A 519 29.90 -2.05 14.61
CA THR A 519 29.19 -3.12 15.31
C THR A 519 28.80 -2.71 16.73
N GLY A 520 27.78 -3.35 17.30
CA GLY A 520 27.27 -3.04 18.63
C GLY A 520 26.51 -4.19 19.29
N GLY A 521 26.15 -4.00 20.55
CA GLY A 521 25.33 -4.90 21.35
C GLY A 521 24.28 -4.15 22.17
N PHE A 522 23.63 -4.83 23.12
CA PHE A 522 22.57 -4.22 23.95
C PHE A 522 23.03 -2.99 24.76
N SER A 523 24.31 -2.89 25.10
CA SER A 523 24.88 -1.68 25.73
C SER A 523 24.78 -0.43 24.84
N ASN A 524 24.60 -0.62 23.53
CA ASN A 524 24.44 0.44 22.56
C ASN A 524 22.99 0.85 22.32
N LEU A 525 22.01 0.21 22.99
CA LEU A 525 20.63 0.66 22.98
C LEU A 525 20.50 2.04 23.65
N PHE A 526 19.78 2.93 23.00
CA PHE A 526 19.63 4.32 23.41
C PHE A 526 18.26 4.87 22.99
N ALA A 527 17.73 5.80 23.79
CA ALA A 527 16.48 6.48 23.45
C ALA A 527 16.62 7.30 22.15
N GLY A 528 15.60 7.27 21.31
CA GLY A 528 15.61 7.84 19.97
C GLY A 528 16.01 6.84 18.87
N GLN A 529 16.54 5.67 19.21
CA GLN A 529 16.82 4.64 18.21
C GLN A 529 15.53 3.95 17.77
N THR A 530 15.46 3.62 16.48
CA THR A 530 14.44 2.73 15.94
C THR A 530 14.94 1.30 16.02
N VAL A 531 14.16 0.44 16.64
CA VAL A 531 14.46 -0.99 16.76
C VAL A 531 13.28 -1.81 16.27
N ARG A 532 13.57 -2.98 15.71
CA ARG A 532 12.59 -4.02 15.47
C ARG A 532 12.81 -5.15 16.45
N ALA A 533 11.82 -5.39 17.30
CA ALA A 533 11.84 -6.41 18.34
C ALA A 533 11.08 -7.66 17.86
N LYS A 534 11.74 -8.82 17.95
CA LYS A 534 11.13 -10.14 17.76
C LYS A 534 10.42 -10.54 19.04
N ILE A 535 9.10 -10.67 19.00
CA ILE A 535 8.25 -10.82 20.17
C ILE A 535 8.01 -12.30 20.46
N SER A 536 8.44 -12.73 21.65
CA SER A 536 8.23 -14.09 22.15
C SER A 536 6.98 -14.24 23.01
N ASN A 537 6.55 -13.14 23.63
CA ASN A 537 5.34 -13.08 24.45
C ASN A 537 4.82 -11.65 24.49
N ALA A 538 3.49 -11.47 24.47
CA ALA A 538 2.83 -10.18 24.63
C ALA A 538 1.58 -10.32 25.48
N VAL A 539 1.34 -9.35 26.36
CA VAL A 539 0.19 -9.30 27.26
C VAL A 539 -0.42 -7.90 27.17
N SER A 540 -1.75 -7.84 26.96
CA SER A 540 -2.48 -6.57 26.99
C SER A 540 -2.49 -5.99 28.40
N GLY A 541 -2.19 -4.70 28.51
CA GLY A 541 -2.46 -3.89 29.70
C GLY A 541 -3.50 -2.82 29.39
N SER A 542 -3.93 -2.09 30.41
CA SER A 542 -5.02 -1.11 30.30
C SER A 542 -4.71 0.04 29.33
N ASN A 543 -3.43 0.41 29.15
CA ASN A 543 -2.98 1.51 28.28
C ASN A 543 -1.60 1.26 27.62
N VAL A 544 -0.98 0.10 27.91
CA VAL A 544 0.38 -0.26 27.46
C VAL A 544 0.38 -1.75 27.19
N ILE A 545 1.02 -2.17 26.11
CA ILE A 545 1.26 -3.59 25.84
C ILE A 545 2.61 -3.96 26.46
N ASN A 546 2.63 -4.97 27.32
CA ASN A 546 3.87 -5.51 27.86
C ASN A 546 4.31 -6.67 26.96
N ALA A 547 5.53 -6.59 26.44
CA ALA A 547 6.06 -7.62 25.56
C ALA A 547 7.49 -8.02 25.93
N THR A 548 7.78 -9.31 25.75
CA THR A 548 9.11 -9.89 25.94
C THR A 548 9.72 -10.16 24.57
N ALA A 549 10.86 -9.54 24.31
CA ALA A 549 11.57 -9.67 23.06
C ALA A 549 12.69 -10.72 23.14
N SER A 550 12.71 -11.65 22.18
CA SER A 550 13.76 -12.66 22.01
C SER A 550 14.88 -12.20 21.09
N GLY A 551 14.73 -11.04 20.43
CA GLY A 551 15.75 -10.46 19.58
C GLY A 551 15.45 -9.01 19.25
N PHE A 552 16.49 -8.23 19.03
CA PHE A 552 16.44 -6.84 18.58
C PHE A 552 17.27 -6.68 17.33
N ILE A 553 16.70 -5.98 16.35
CA ILE A 553 17.39 -5.51 15.17
C ILE A 553 17.40 -3.99 15.28
N LEU A 554 18.59 -3.39 15.41
CA LEU A 554 18.74 -1.94 15.29
C LEU A 554 18.53 -1.55 13.83
N ARG A 555 17.56 -0.66 13.58
CA ARG A 555 17.17 -0.22 12.24
C ARG A 555 17.53 1.25 12.06
N PHE A 556 17.57 1.72 10.82
CA PHE A 556 17.76 3.14 10.55
C PHE A 556 16.72 3.98 11.27
N SER A 557 17.18 4.93 12.07
CA SER A 557 16.30 5.84 12.81
C SER A 557 15.97 7.03 11.94
N ARG A 558 14.69 7.42 11.93
CA ARG A 558 14.23 8.62 11.23
C ARG A 558 14.27 9.78 12.20
N LEU A 559 15.10 10.78 11.89
CA LEU A 559 15.32 11.92 12.76
C LEU A 559 15.53 13.19 11.95
N THR A 560 15.10 14.31 12.51
CA THR A 560 15.30 15.63 11.93
C THR A 560 16.30 16.42 12.74
N ALA A 561 17.16 17.18 12.07
CA ALA A 561 18.11 18.04 12.72
C ALA A 561 18.47 19.23 11.82
N THR A 562 19.00 20.30 12.41
CA THR A 562 19.53 21.45 11.67
C THR A 562 20.99 21.21 11.28
N VAL A 563 21.30 21.33 10.00
CA VAL A 563 22.66 21.19 9.46
C VAL A 563 23.48 22.40 9.90
N SER A 564 24.57 22.16 10.63
CA SER A 564 25.40 23.23 11.19
C SER A 564 26.61 23.53 10.31
N SER A 565 27.26 22.51 9.74
CA SER A 565 28.33 22.66 8.75
C SER A 565 28.37 21.44 7.82
N VAL A 566 28.84 21.61 6.59
CA VAL A 566 29.00 20.54 5.60
C VAL A 566 30.47 20.39 5.24
N THR A 567 31.03 19.19 5.39
CA THR A 567 32.43 18.88 5.07
C THR A 567 32.56 17.43 4.61
N THR A 568 32.45 17.19 3.31
CA THR A 568 32.45 15.85 2.70
C THR A 568 33.63 14.99 3.19
N PRO A 569 33.40 13.73 3.63
CA PRO A 569 32.14 12.96 3.55
C PRO A 569 31.22 13.11 4.78
N THR A 570 31.39 14.14 5.59
CA THR A 570 30.64 14.36 6.84
C THR A 570 29.87 15.68 6.84
N PHE A 571 28.95 15.82 7.77
CA PHE A 571 28.38 17.11 8.15
C PHE A 571 28.03 17.09 9.63
N THR A 572 27.84 18.25 10.23
CA THR A 572 27.46 18.36 11.64
C THR A 572 26.01 18.80 11.78
N ILE A 573 25.35 18.34 12.83
CA ILE A 573 23.94 18.62 13.09
C ILE A 573 23.71 19.12 14.52
N THR A 574 22.65 19.90 14.70
CA THR A 574 22.15 20.38 15.99
C THR A 574 20.62 20.27 16.03
N GLY A 575 20.00 20.49 17.19
CA GLY A 575 18.54 20.46 17.30
C GLY A 575 17.93 19.04 17.17
N LEU A 576 18.61 18.02 17.71
CA LEU A 576 18.04 16.68 17.78
C LEU A 576 16.73 16.67 18.60
N PRO A 577 15.76 15.79 18.27
CA PRO A 577 14.50 15.71 18.99
C PRO A 577 14.66 15.47 20.50
N ALA A 578 13.76 16.03 21.31
CA ALA A 578 13.87 16.00 22.77
C ALA A 578 13.79 14.58 23.39
N TYR A 579 13.23 13.60 22.66
CA TYR A 579 13.21 12.20 23.09
C TYR A 579 14.57 11.49 22.95
N PHE A 580 15.55 12.15 22.32
CA PHE A 580 16.94 11.72 22.30
C PHE A 580 17.57 12.03 23.68
N ALA A 581 17.50 11.07 24.61
CA ALA A 581 17.60 11.28 26.06
C ALA A 581 18.93 11.86 26.61
N ALA A 582 19.93 12.12 25.78
CA ALA A 582 21.12 12.87 26.17
C ALA A 582 21.65 13.66 24.98
N THR A 583 21.90 14.95 25.19
CA THR A 583 22.76 15.72 24.30
C THR A 583 24.13 15.04 24.26
N PRO A 584 24.63 14.61 23.09
CA PRO A 584 26.01 14.18 22.98
C PRO A 584 26.91 15.30 23.53
N THR A 585 27.99 14.94 24.22
CA THR A 585 28.91 15.89 24.87
C THR A 585 29.66 16.78 23.88
N THR A 586 29.54 16.45 22.59
CA THR A 586 30.08 17.16 21.43
C THR A 586 28.98 17.32 20.39
N THR A 587 29.14 18.30 19.50
CA THR A 587 28.24 18.46 18.35
C THR A 587 28.20 17.16 17.53
N PRO A 588 27.03 16.54 17.36
CA PRO A 588 26.94 15.28 16.63
C PRO A 588 27.30 15.48 15.15
N SER A 589 28.07 14.54 14.63
CA SER A 589 28.43 14.46 13.21
C SER A 589 27.67 13.32 12.53
N VAL A 590 27.45 13.49 11.23
CA VAL A 590 26.83 12.53 10.34
C VAL A 590 27.84 12.15 9.27
N GLN A 591 28.07 10.85 9.10
CA GLN A 591 28.89 10.26 8.07
C GLN A 591 28.02 9.86 6.89
N THR A 592 28.50 10.17 5.69
CA THR A 592 27.87 9.79 4.42
C THR A 592 28.84 8.96 3.58
N TYR A 593 28.30 8.19 2.65
CA TYR A 593 29.05 7.19 1.90
C TYR A 593 28.78 7.35 0.41
N THR A 594 29.85 7.48 -0.37
CA THR A 594 29.77 7.57 -1.83
C THR A 594 29.11 6.32 -2.39
N ASN A 595 28.09 6.50 -3.25
CA ASN A 595 27.29 5.43 -3.87
C ASN A 595 26.46 4.55 -2.91
N ALA A 596 26.29 4.96 -1.65
CA ALA A 596 25.45 4.24 -0.69
C ALA A 596 24.45 5.18 0.01
N THR A 597 24.89 6.35 0.51
CA THR A 597 23.96 7.33 1.06
C THR A 597 23.09 7.93 -0.05
N LEU A 598 21.78 7.76 0.08
CA LEU A 598 20.79 8.38 -0.80
C LEU A 598 20.59 9.84 -0.41
N PHE A 599 20.71 10.74 -1.38
CA PHE A 599 20.44 12.16 -1.20
C PHE A 599 19.16 12.54 -1.95
N GLU A 600 18.23 13.16 -1.24
CA GLU A 600 17.11 13.87 -1.85
C GLU A 600 17.24 15.36 -1.52
N GLY A 601 17.50 16.19 -2.54
CA GLY A 601 17.85 17.60 -2.38
C GLY A 601 19.37 17.85 -2.27
N VAL A 602 19.74 19.13 -2.07
CA VAL A 602 21.13 19.58 -2.03
C VAL A 602 21.47 20.11 -0.64
N LEU A 603 22.29 19.35 0.09
CA LEU A 603 22.66 19.64 1.47
C LEU A 603 23.39 21.00 1.61
N SER A 604 22.91 21.86 2.51
CA SER A 604 23.60 23.10 2.87
C SER A 604 23.43 23.46 4.36
N ALA A 605 24.33 24.29 4.88
CA ALA A 605 24.28 24.73 6.27
C ALA A 605 23.07 25.64 6.54
N GLY A 606 22.49 25.52 7.74
CA GLY A 606 21.30 26.25 8.19
C GLY A 606 19.96 25.61 7.80
N GLN A 607 19.97 24.59 6.95
CA GLN A 607 18.74 23.88 6.58
C GLN A 607 18.36 22.81 7.61
N THR A 608 17.08 22.46 7.66
CA THR A 608 16.61 21.28 8.37
C THR A 608 16.75 20.08 7.46
N ALA A 609 17.45 19.04 7.92
CA ALA A 609 17.60 17.78 7.22
C ALA A 609 16.82 16.68 7.94
N SER A 610 16.14 15.85 7.16
CA SER A 610 15.60 14.57 7.61
C SER A 610 16.61 13.48 7.28
N LEU A 611 16.92 12.64 8.27
CA LEU A 611 17.95 11.63 8.20
C LEU A 611 17.32 10.26 8.46
N SER A 612 17.68 9.29 7.63
CA SER A 612 17.55 7.87 7.96
C SER A 612 18.96 7.37 8.30
N ALA A 613 19.24 7.19 9.59
CA ALA A 613 20.59 6.94 10.06
C ALA A 613 20.68 5.92 11.20
N LEU A 614 21.76 5.14 11.20
CA LEU A 614 22.16 4.33 12.35
C LEU A 614 23.03 5.17 13.29
N PHE A 615 22.84 4.98 14.59
CA PHE A 615 23.75 5.53 15.58
C PHE A 615 23.77 4.60 16.77
N LEU A 616 24.93 4.50 17.42
CA LEU A 616 25.10 3.76 18.67
C LEU A 616 24.96 4.72 19.85
N ASN A 617 24.74 4.18 21.05
CA ASN A 617 24.66 4.99 22.27
C ASN A 617 25.88 5.92 22.41
N PRO A 618 25.70 7.26 22.29
CA PRO A 618 26.80 8.21 22.24
C PRO A 618 27.57 8.33 23.57
N GLN A 619 26.99 7.85 24.67
CA GLN A 619 27.64 7.82 25.99
C GLN A 619 28.67 6.69 26.11
N THR A 620 28.48 5.62 25.33
CA THR A 620 29.36 4.43 25.36
C THR A 620 30.21 4.30 24.09
N SER A 621 29.79 4.93 22.99
CA SER A 621 30.45 4.91 21.70
C SER A 621 30.24 6.24 21.00
N GLN A 622 31.24 7.13 21.07
CA GLN A 622 31.23 8.37 20.29
C GLN A 622 31.58 8.05 18.85
N GLN A 623 30.56 7.87 18.02
CA GLN A 623 30.67 7.62 16.59
C GLN A 623 29.72 8.56 15.84
N PRO A 624 30.03 8.93 14.59
CA PRO A 624 29.08 9.66 13.77
C PRO A 624 27.81 8.82 13.54
N PHE A 625 26.72 9.53 13.26
CA PHE A 625 25.51 8.92 12.71
C PHE A 625 25.83 8.42 11.30
N GLN A 626 25.51 7.17 10.98
CA GLN A 626 25.76 6.56 9.68
C GLN A 626 24.51 6.73 8.82
N ALA A 627 24.53 7.67 7.89
CA ALA A 627 23.35 8.03 7.10
C ALA A 627 23.18 7.10 5.89
N ALA A 628 22.07 6.37 5.87
CA ALA A 628 21.57 5.71 4.65
C ALA A 628 20.86 6.70 3.73
N LYS A 629 20.17 7.68 4.30
CA LYS A 629 19.45 8.70 3.52
C LYS A 629 19.50 10.07 4.18
N VAL A 630 19.64 11.10 3.35
CA VAL A 630 19.55 12.51 3.73
C VAL A 630 18.56 13.18 2.80
N ARG A 631 17.48 13.73 3.37
CA ARG A 631 16.52 14.57 2.64
C ARG A 631 16.59 16.00 3.16
N VAL A 632 16.64 16.94 2.24
CA VAL A 632 16.53 18.38 2.50
C VAL A 632 15.52 19.02 1.54
N PRO A 633 14.94 20.19 1.88
CA PRO A 633 14.00 20.91 1.02
C PRO A 633 14.54 21.30 -0.36
#